data_AF-A0A9D8HF59-F1
#
_entry.id   AF-A0A9D8HF59-F1
#
_cell.length_a   1.000
_cell.length_b   1.000
_cell.length_c   1.000
_cell.angle_alpha   90.00
_cell.angle_beta   90.00
_cell.angle_gamma   90.00
#
_symmetry.space_group_name_H-M   'P 1'
#
loop_
_entity.id
_entity.type
_entity.pdbx_description
1 polymer ?
#
loop_
_entity_poly.entity_id
_entity_poly.type
_entity_poly.pdbx_seq_one_letter_code
_entity_poly.pdbx_strand_id
1 'polypeptide(L)' 'MPLRETVILFGCLVVAVLLHEISHGAAAFLLGDDTARRAGRLTLNPVPHIDPFGSLILPAMGALAG' A
#
# COMPACT_ATOMS: atom_id res chain seq x y z
N MET A 1 23.39 -3.65 -3.01
CA MET A 1 22.78 -4.85 -3.61
C MET A 1 22.71 -4.64 -5.12
N PRO A 2 22.97 -5.66 -5.95
CA PRO A 2 22.82 -5.57 -7.40
C PRO A 2 21.36 -5.28 -7.79
N LEU A 3 21.19 -4.54 -8.89
CA LEU A 3 19.89 -4.05 -9.38
C LEU A 3 18.81 -5.14 -9.48
N ARG A 4 19.19 -6.36 -9.88
CA ARG A 4 18.27 -7.50 -10.01
C ARG A 4 17.58 -7.83 -8.68
N GLU A 5 18.33 -7.83 -7.58
CA GLU A 5 17.81 -8.24 -6.27
C GLU A 5 16.92 -7.16 -5.69
N THR A 6 17.29 -5.89 -5.90
CA THR A 6 16.46 -4.75 -5.52
C THR A 6 15.11 -4.77 -6.24
N VAL A 7 15.09 -5.03 -7.55
CA VAL A 7 13.84 -5.10 -8.32
C VAL A 7 12.95 -6.25 -7.84
N ILE A 8 13.52 -7.42 -7.58
CA ILE A 8 12.78 -8.59 -7.07
C ILE A 8 12.21 -8.28 -5.68
N LEU A 9 13.03 -7.78 -4.75
CA LEU A 9 12.60 -7.46 -3.39
C LEU A 9 11.52 -6.38 -3.38
N PHE A 10 11.67 -5.34 -4.18
CA PHE A 10 10.68 -4.26 -4.29
C PHE A 10 9.35 -4.79 -4.84
N GLY A 11 9.39 -5.64 -5.88
CA GLY A 11 8.18 -6.28 -6.40
C GLY A 11 7.45 -7.13 -5.35
N CYS A 12 8.20 -7.94 -4.58
CA CYS A 12 7.65 -8.73 -3.48
C CYS A 12 7.04 -7.85 -2.39
N LEU A 13 7.70 -6.74 -2.03
CA LEU A 13 7.21 -5.80 -1.02
C LEU A 13 5.88 -5.16 -1.45
N VAL A 14 5.78 -4.70 -2.70
CA VAL A 14 4.55 -4.09 -3.23
C VAL A 14 3.39 -5.08 -3.15
N VAL A 15 3.60 -6.34 -3.56
CA VAL A 15 2.56 -7.38 -3.49
C VAL A 15 2.18 -7.69 -2.03
N ALA A 16 3.17 -7.79 -1.15
CA ALA A 16 2.94 -8.09 0.27
C ALA A 16 2.10 -6.99 0.95
N VAL A 17 2.43 -5.72 0.72
CA VAL A 17 1.70 -4.58 1.29
C VAL A 17 0.28 -4.50 0.72
N LEU A 18 0.10 -4.69 -0.59
CA LEU A 18 -1.23 -4.74 -1.22
C LEU A 18 -2.13 -5.78 -0.54
N LEU A 19 -1.64 -7.01 -0.40
CA LEU A 19 -2.42 -8.08 0.23
C LEU A 19 -2.70 -7.80 1.71
N HIS A 20 -1.75 -7.20 2.41
CA HIS A 20 -1.90 -6.81 3.80
C HIS A 20 -3.02 -5.76 3.99
N GLU A 21 -3.02 -4.70 3.19
CA GLU A 21 -4.04 -3.64 3.25
C GLU A 21 -5.43 -4.14 2.86
N ILE A 22 -5.51 -4.97 1.80
CA ILE A 22 -6.77 -5.59 1.39
C ILE A 22 -7.29 -6.53 2.48
N SER A 23 -6.42 -7.26 3.16
CA SER A 23 -6.82 -8.15 4.27
C SER A 23 -7.41 -7.36 5.44
N HIS A 24 -6.82 -6.22 5.79
CA HIS A 24 -7.38 -5.31 6.80
C HIS A 24 -8.76 -4.78 6.37
N GLY A 25 -8.88 -4.30 5.13
CA GLY A 25 -10.15 -3.81 4.61
C GLY A 25 -11.22 -4.91 4.53
N ALA A 26 -10.84 -6.13 4.14
CA ALA A 26 -11.74 -7.26 4.05
C ALA A 26 -12.23 -7.70 5.44
N ALA A 27 -11.33 -7.75 6.42
CA ALA A 27 -11.69 -8.03 7.81
C ALA A 27 -12.65 -6.97 8.36
N ALA A 28 -12.35 -5.68 8.15
CA ALA A 28 -13.21 -4.57 8.55
C ALA A 28 -14.60 -4.66 7.90
N PHE A 29 -14.66 -4.99 6.60
CA PHE A 29 -15.91 -5.18 5.88
C PHE A 29 -16.75 -6.34 6.44
N LEU A 30 -16.10 -7.48 6.77
CA LEU A 30 -16.78 -8.61 7.41
C LEU A 30 -17.30 -8.28 8.82
N LEU A 31 -16.64 -7.35 9.52
CA LEU A 31 -17.04 -6.82 10.82
C LEU A 31 -18.07 -5.67 10.72
N GLY A 32 -18.47 -5.29 9.50
CA GLY A 32 -19.50 -4.28 9.24
C GLY A 32 -19.00 -2.86 8.94
N ASP A 33 -17.70 -2.63 8.89
CA ASP A 33 -17.12 -1.36 8.43
C ASP A 33 -16.87 -1.38 6.91
N ASP A 34 -17.75 -0.70 6.18
CA ASP A 34 -17.71 -0.60 4.72
C ASP A 34 -16.88 0.58 4.20
N THR A 35 -16.13 1.28 5.04
CA THR A 35 -15.34 2.47 4.64
C THR A 35 -14.35 2.16 3.52
N ALA A 36 -13.57 1.08 3.63
CA ALA A 36 -12.62 0.66 2.60
C ALA A 36 -13.32 0.26 1.29
N ARG A 37 -14.51 -0.35 1.39
CA ARG A 37 -15.34 -0.73 0.24
C ARG A 37 -15.88 0.49 -0.48
N ARG A 38 -16.45 1.47 0.25
CA ARG A 38 -16.97 2.72 -0.30
C ARG A 38 -15.89 3.58 -0.94
N ALA A 39 -14.68 3.55 -0.38
CA ALA A 39 -13.52 4.23 -0.94
C ALA A 39 -12.93 3.53 -2.19
N GLY A 40 -13.48 2.38 -2.61
CA GLY A 40 -12.97 1.62 -3.76
C GLY A 40 -11.60 0.97 -3.52
N ARG A 41 -11.19 0.80 -2.25
CA ARG A 41 -9.89 0.25 -1.83
C ARG A 41 -9.90 -1.26 -1.62
N LEU A 42 -11.04 -1.94 -1.75
CA LEU A 42 -11.09 -3.40 -1.78
C LEU A 42 -10.81 -3.94 -3.19
N THR A 43 -9.60 -3.71 -3.71
CA THR A 43 -9.22 -4.09 -5.07
C THR A 43 -7.75 -4.45 -5.15
N LEU A 44 -7.38 -5.39 -6.02
CA LEU A 44 -5.97 -5.70 -6.31
C LEU A 44 -5.29 -4.61 -7.17
N ASN A 45 -6.04 -3.58 -7.59
CA ASN A 45 -5.47 -2.45 -8.29
C ASN A 45 -4.66 -1.57 -7.29
N PRO A 46 -3.32 -1.42 -7.45
CA PRO A 46 -2.51 -0.58 -6.57
C PRO A 46 -2.83 0.91 -6.68
N VAL A 47 -3.36 1.37 -7.81
CA VAL A 47 -3.60 2.80 -8.07
C VAL A 47 -4.44 3.49 -6.97
N PRO A 48 -5.62 2.98 -6.58
CA PRO A 48 -6.44 3.58 -5.52
C PRO A 48 -5.85 3.48 -4.10
N HIS A 49 -4.76 2.71 -3.92
CA HIS A 49 -4.04 2.59 -2.66
C HIS A 49 -2.92 3.63 -2.53
N ILE A 50 -2.46 4.20 -3.64
CA ILE A 50 -1.41 5.21 -3.65
C ILE A 50 -2.00 6.56 -3.26
N ASP A 51 -1.55 7.07 -2.11
CA ASP A 51 -1.83 8.42 -1.67
C ASP A 51 -0.56 9.28 -1.92
N PRO A 52 -0.59 10.30 -2.79
CA PRO A 52 0.62 11.08 -3.11
C PRO A 52 1.28 11.72 -1.89
N PHE A 53 0.49 12.06 -0.86
CA PHE A 53 1.03 12.62 0.37
C PHE A 53 1.74 11.54 1.19
N GLY A 54 1.07 10.42 1.48
CA GLY A 54 1.65 9.33 2.27
C GLY A 54 2.74 8.54 1.55
N SER A 55 2.62 8.35 0.24
CA SER A 55 3.52 7.51 -0.57
C SER A 55 4.72 8.25 -1.14
N LEU A 56 4.67 9.58 -1.27
CA LEU A 56 5.76 10.37 -1.88
C LEU A 56 6.23 11.52 -1.00
N ILE A 57 5.31 12.35 -0.50
CA ILE A 57 5.67 13.55 0.28
C ILE A 57 6.22 13.15 1.66
N LEU A 58 5.53 12.26 2.38
CA LEU A 58 5.93 11.84 3.72
C LEU A 58 7.31 11.14 3.75
N PRO A 59 7.63 10.20 2.85
CA PRO A 59 8.98 9.61 2.78
C PRO A 59 10.03 10.62 2.34
N ALA A 60 9.71 11.53 1.42
CA ALA A 60 10.63 12.59 1.01
C ALA A 60 10.93 13.57 2.16
N MET A 61 9.91 13.96 2.92
CA MET A 61 10.09 14.76 4.14
C MET A 61 10.93 14.02 5.17
N GLY A 62 10.67 12.73 5.42
CA GLY A 62 11.49 11.91 6.32
C GLY A 62 12.96 11.83 5.87
N ALA A 63 13.20 11.61 4.58
CA ALA A 63 14.54 11.56 4.02
C ALA A 63 15.29 12.90 4.09
N LEU A 64 14.57 14.03 4.04
CA LEU A 64 15.14 15.38 4.17
C LEU A 64 15.31 15.81 5.63
N ALA A 65 14.50 15.27 6.55
CA ALA A 65 14.57 15.56 7.98
C ALA A 65 15.72 14.84 8.70
N GLY A 66 16.16 13.69 8.16
CA GLY A 66 17.28 12.89 8.70
C GLY A 66 16.81 11.79 9.63
#